data_AF-A0AAW6RZ05-F1
#
_entry.id   AF-A0AAW6RZ05-F1
#
_cell.length_a   1.000
_cell.length_b   1.000
_cell.length_c   1.000
_cell.angle_alpha   90.00
_cell.angle_beta   90.00
_cell.angle_gamma   90.00
#
_symmetry.space_group_name_H-M   'P 1'
#
loop_
_entity.id
_entity.type
_entity.pdbx_description
1 polymer ?
#
loop_
_entity_poly.entity_id
_entity_poly.type
_entity_poly.pdbx_seq_one_letter_code
_entity_poly.pdbx_strand_id
1 'polypeptide(L)'
;MRDIIDKSISQLEYLNSLLRDKLSSNYNKPCLFLDIDGTLSDFQLNPIDSYIPTKTLNILRQIISKKIPVIAVTGRDIDSARKLFESIDLPIAALHGLEIYIGNEKKLHTPKSFLEISNIYKILARACIAYP
;
A
#
# COMPACT_ATOMS: atom_id res chain seq x y z
N MET A 1 -5.28 3.64 -35.37
CA MET A 1 -4.70 4.50 -34.31
C MET A 1 -5.76 5.31 -33.57
N ARG A 2 -6.73 5.93 -34.27
CA ARG A 2 -7.90 6.60 -33.66
C ARG A 2 -8.80 5.67 -32.83
N ASP A 3 -9.13 4.47 -33.34
CA ASP A 3 -10.02 3.53 -32.64
C ASP A 3 -9.48 2.99 -31.30
N ILE A 4 -8.16 2.90 -31.16
CA ILE A 4 -7.51 2.44 -29.92
C ILE A 4 -7.60 3.55 -28.86
N ILE A 5 -7.39 4.80 -29.28
CA ILE A 5 -7.44 5.98 -28.41
C ILE A 5 -8.89 6.21 -27.93
N ASP A 6 -9.88 6.11 -28.83
CA ASP A 6 -11.30 6.28 -28.48
C ASP A 6 -11.79 5.18 -27.51
N LYS A 7 -11.32 3.95 -27.68
CA LYS A 7 -11.64 2.84 -26.78
C LYS A 7 -11.04 3.02 -25.38
N SER A 8 -9.80 3.50 -25.29
CA SER A 8 -9.16 3.82 -24.00
C SER A 8 -9.84 4.98 -23.27
N ILE A 9 -10.25 6.02 -24.01
CA ILE A 9 -10.99 7.17 -23.44
C ILE A 9 -12.36 6.70 -22.91
N SER A 10 -13.09 5.90 -23.69
CA SER A 10 -14.37 5.31 -23.26
C SER A 10 -14.23 4.45 -21.99
N GLN A 11 -13.18 3.64 -21.88
CA GLN A 11 -12.90 2.86 -20.68
C GLN A 11 -12.58 3.73 -19.46
N LEU A 12 -11.83 4.81 -19.65
CA LEU A 12 -11.54 5.78 -18.58
C LEU A 12 -12.80 6.51 -18.11
N GLU A 13 -13.67 6.91 -19.04
CA GLU A 13 -14.95 7.54 -18.70
C GLU A 13 -15.88 6.59 -17.95
N TYR A 14 -15.97 5.33 -18.38
CA TYR A 14 -16.74 4.29 -17.70
C TYR A 14 -16.20 3.97 -16.30
N LEU A 15 -14.88 3.85 -16.15
CA LEU A 15 -14.26 3.67 -14.84
C LEU A 15 -14.54 4.88 -13.94
N ASN A 16 -14.48 6.09 -14.48
CA ASN A 16 -14.77 7.30 -13.73
C ASN A 16 -16.24 7.39 -13.28
N SER A 17 -17.20 6.99 -14.11
CA SER A 17 -18.62 6.99 -13.73
C SER A 17 -18.90 5.93 -12.67
N LEU A 18 -18.38 4.72 -12.84
CA LEU A 18 -18.59 3.60 -11.92
C LEU A 18 -17.93 3.84 -10.56
N LEU A 19 -16.74 4.46 -10.55
CA LEU A 19 -16.09 4.92 -9.34
C LEU A 19 -16.92 6.03 -8.67
N ARG A 20 -17.39 7.04 -9.41
CA ARG A 20 -18.21 8.12 -8.84
C ARG A 20 -19.49 7.62 -8.18
N ASP A 21 -20.20 6.69 -8.82
CA ASP A 21 -21.44 6.13 -8.28
C ASP A 21 -21.19 5.30 -7.02
N LYS A 22 -20.13 4.47 -7.00
CA LYS A 22 -19.76 3.73 -5.79
C LYS A 22 -19.25 4.64 -4.67
N LEU A 23 -18.50 5.69 -5.00
CA LEU A 23 -17.91 6.63 -4.03
C LEU A 23 -18.92 7.62 -3.46
N SER A 24 -20.07 7.84 -4.11
CA SER A 24 -21.12 8.77 -3.68
C SER A 24 -22.18 8.15 -2.76
N SER A 25 -22.25 6.82 -2.68
CA SER A 25 -23.12 6.14 -1.71
C SER A 25 -22.57 6.26 -0.28
N ASN A 26 -23.38 6.79 0.64
CA ASN A 26 -23.00 6.92 2.06
C ASN A 26 -22.86 5.58 2.79
N TYR A 27 -23.37 4.47 2.23
CA TYR A 27 -23.39 3.16 2.88
C TYR A 27 -22.33 2.17 2.38
N ASN A 28 -21.59 2.52 1.31
CA ASN A 28 -20.66 1.59 0.63
C ASN A 28 -19.35 2.28 0.21
N LYS A 29 -18.81 3.17 1.05
CA LYS A 29 -17.53 3.82 0.74
C LYS A 29 -16.42 2.77 0.67
N PRO A 30 -15.63 2.73 -0.42
CA PRO A 30 -14.51 1.80 -0.52
C PRO A 30 -13.41 2.16 0.49
N CYS A 31 -12.56 1.19 0.78
CA CYS A 31 -11.34 1.35 1.54
C CYS A 31 -10.16 1.06 0.60
N LEU A 32 -9.19 1.97 0.54
CA LEU A 32 -8.03 1.82 -0.34
C LEU A 32 -6.85 1.28 0.44
N PHE A 33 -6.29 0.17 -0.03
CA PHE A 33 -5.03 -0.40 0.43
C PHE A 33 -4.04 -0.29 -0.73
N LEU A 34 -2.97 0.46 -0.53
CA LEU A 34 -2.06 0.86 -1.60
C LEU A 34 -0.64 0.42 -1.27
N ASP A 35 0.00 -0.25 -2.21
CA ASP A 35 1.44 -0.46 -2.17
C ASP A 35 2.20 0.85 -2.47
N ILE A 36 3.47 0.91 -2.07
CA ILE A 36 4.33 2.10 -2.25
C ILE A 36 5.23 1.93 -3.47
N ASP A 37 6.21 1.03 -3.40
CA ASP A 37 7.28 0.93 -4.40
C ASP A 37 6.80 0.21 -5.65
N GLY A 38 6.91 0.86 -6.80
CA GLY A 38 6.35 0.36 -8.06
C GLY A 38 4.83 0.57 -8.17
N THR A 39 4.20 1.27 -7.22
CA THR A 39 2.77 1.59 -7.23
C THR A 39 2.49 3.09 -7.05
N LEU A 40 2.82 3.66 -5.88
CA LEU A 40 2.67 5.11 -5.61
C LEU A 40 3.94 5.89 -5.92
N SER A 41 5.09 5.24 -5.79
CA SER A 41 6.40 5.70 -6.27
C SER A 41 6.84 4.80 -7.41
N ASP A 42 7.56 5.36 -8.37
CA ASP A 42 8.28 4.56 -9.36
C ASP A 42 9.32 3.65 -8.66
N PHE A 43 9.62 2.52 -9.29
CA PHE A 43 10.57 1.56 -8.75
C PHE A 43 12.01 2.07 -8.95
N GLN A 44 12.66 2.39 -7.83
CA GLN A 44 14.04 2.89 -7.80
C GLN A 44 15.03 1.79 -7.39
N LEU A 45 16.22 1.81 -8.00
CA LEU A 45 17.31 0.88 -7.64
C LEU A 45 17.73 1.04 -6.18
N ASN A 46 17.84 2.29 -5.71
CA ASN A 46 18.10 2.60 -4.32
C ASN A 46 16.78 3.00 -3.64
N PRO A 47 16.37 2.32 -2.56
CA PRO A 47 15.12 2.64 -1.86
C PRO A 47 15.06 4.07 -1.28
N ILE A 48 16.21 4.71 -1.06
CA ILE A 48 16.31 6.08 -0.53
C ILE A 48 15.94 7.12 -1.60
N ASP A 49 16.10 6.80 -2.88
CA ASP A 49 15.78 7.69 -4.00
C ASP A 49 14.28 7.63 -4.38
N SER A 50 13.51 6.76 -3.72
CA SER A 50 12.07 6.62 -3.91
C SER A 50 11.36 7.87 -3.39
N TYR A 51 10.41 8.40 -4.16
CA TYR A 51 9.60 9.54 -3.76
C TYR A 51 8.20 9.43 -4.38
N ILE A 52 7.18 9.86 -3.64
CA ILE A 52 5.81 9.90 -4.16
C ILE A 52 5.61 11.28 -4.81
N PRO A 53 5.27 11.35 -6.11
CA PRO A 53 5.05 12.63 -6.77
C PRO A 53 4.00 13.48 -6.05
N THR A 54 4.24 14.79 -5.93
CA THR A 54 3.34 15.73 -5.23
C THR A 54 1.91 15.68 -5.76
N LYS A 55 1.74 15.45 -7.07
CA LYS A 55 0.42 15.26 -7.70
C LYS A 55 -0.32 14.07 -7.10
N THR A 56 0.36 12.94 -6.91
CA THR A 56 -0.21 11.73 -6.30
C THR A 56 -0.61 12.00 -4.86
N LEU A 57 0.26 12.64 -4.06
CA LEU A 57 -0.05 13.04 -2.69
C LEU A 57 -1.30 13.95 -2.63
N ASN A 58 -1.41 14.92 -3.54
CA ASN A 58 -2.58 15.80 -3.60
C ASN A 58 -3.88 15.04 -3.91
N ILE A 59 -3.83 14.03 -4.80
CA ILE A 59 -4.97 13.16 -5.09
C ILE A 59 -5.36 12.36 -3.84
N LEU A 60 -4.38 11.77 -3.14
CA LEU A 60 -4.63 11.03 -1.91
C LEU A 60 -5.32 11.90 -0.85
N ARG A 61 -4.87 13.15 -0.67
CA ARG A 61 -5.56 14.11 0.23
C ARG A 61 -7.02 14.34 -0.16
N GLN A 62 -7.31 14.50 -1.45
CA GLN A 62 -8.67 14.69 -1.94
C GLN A 62 -9.56 13.45 -1.74
N ILE A 63 -8.97 12.26 -1.78
CA ILE A 63 -9.68 11.01 -1.48
C ILE A 63 -9.99 10.95 0.03
N ILE A 64 -8.99 11.20 0.87
CA ILE A 64 -9.13 11.19 2.33
C ILE A 64 -10.17 12.22 2.78
N SER A 65 -10.19 13.42 2.20
CA SER A 65 -11.17 14.48 2.55
C SER A 65 -12.62 14.10 2.26
N LYS A 66 -12.85 13.15 1.34
CA LYS A 66 -14.18 12.56 1.05
C LYS A 66 -14.58 11.47 2.06
N LYS A 67 -13.81 11.29 3.13
CA LYS A 67 -13.96 10.26 4.16
C LYS A 67 -13.84 8.84 3.58
N ILE A 68 -12.96 8.66 2.61
CA ILE A 68 -12.57 7.35 2.08
C ILE A 68 -11.28 6.95 2.79
N PRO A 69 -11.25 5.84 3.54
CA PRO A 69 -10.04 5.39 4.20
C PRO A 69 -8.97 5.02 3.17
N VAL A 70 -7.74 5.45 3.44
CA VAL A 70 -6.56 5.12 2.63
C VAL A 70 -5.49 4.60 3.57
N ILE A 71 -4.96 3.41 3.28
CA ILE A 71 -3.94 2.72 4.07
C ILE A 71 -2.80 2.36 3.11
N ALA A 72 -1.57 2.68 3.51
CA ALA A 72 -0.39 2.19 2.80
C ALA A 72 -0.01 0.79 3.31
N VAL A 73 0.33 -0.12 2.42
CA VAL A 73 0.78 -1.49 2.72
C VAL A 73 2.11 -1.69 2.02
N THR A 74 3.20 -1.90 2.77
CA THR A 74 4.54 -1.86 2.20
C THR A 74 5.50 -2.84 2.87
N GLY A 75 6.54 -3.23 2.14
CA GLY A 75 7.70 -3.93 2.70
C GLY A 75 8.65 -3.03 3.49
N ARG A 76 8.55 -1.70 3.35
CA ARG A 76 9.37 -0.73 4.10
C ARG A 76 9.06 -0.76 5.59
N ASP A 77 10.01 -0.35 6.42
CA ASP A 77 9.76 -0.02 7.83
C ASP A 77 8.90 1.26 7.97
N ILE A 78 8.32 1.48 9.15
CA ILE A 78 7.42 2.60 9.41
C ILE A 78 8.11 3.95 9.14
N ASP A 79 9.35 4.14 9.60
CA ASP A 79 9.99 5.45 9.54
C ASP A 79 10.36 5.81 8.09
N SER A 80 10.85 4.85 7.32
CA SER A 80 11.08 5.01 5.89
C SER A 80 9.80 5.27 5.10
N ALA A 81 8.70 4.56 5.42
CA ALA A 81 7.42 4.77 4.76
C ALA A 81 6.81 6.14 5.09
N ARG A 82 6.89 6.57 6.35
CA ARG A 82 6.35 7.88 6.78
C ARG A 82 7.06 9.06 6.13
N LYS A 83 8.37 8.95 5.88
CA LYS A 83 9.12 9.99 5.13
C LYS A 83 8.50 10.28 3.75
N LEU A 84 8.06 9.24 3.05
CA LEU A 84 7.43 9.38 1.73
C LEU A 84 6.06 10.07 1.79
N PHE A 85 5.39 9.96 2.94
CA PHE A 85 4.10 10.58 3.22
C PHE A 85 4.20 11.77 4.17
N GLU A 86 5.36 12.44 4.31
CA GLU A 86 5.57 13.52 5.31
C GLU A 86 4.47 14.58 5.35
N SER A 87 3.79 14.77 4.23
CA SER A 87 2.79 15.79 4.04
C SER A 87 1.33 15.28 4.26
N ILE A 88 1.14 13.99 4.60
CA ILE A 88 -0.15 13.32 4.85
C ILE A 88 0.03 12.26 5.94
N ASP A 89 -0.68 12.40 7.07
CA ASP A 89 -0.74 11.32 8.06
C ASP A 89 -1.79 10.29 7.63
N LEU A 90 -1.36 9.05 7.38
CA LEU A 90 -2.24 7.93 7.03
C LEU A 90 -1.77 6.63 7.71
N PRO A 91 -2.67 5.66 7.94
CA PRO A 91 -2.29 4.35 8.48
C PRO A 91 -1.34 3.59 7.54
N ILE A 92 -0.35 2.90 8.12
CA ILE A 92 0.67 2.16 7.37
C ILE A 92 0.80 0.75 7.93
N ALA A 93 0.63 -0.26 7.10
CA ALA A 93 1.06 -1.63 7.36
C ALA A 93 2.47 -1.82 6.77
N ALA A 94 3.48 -1.72 7.63
CA ALA A 94 4.90 -1.78 7.30
C ALA A 94 5.46 -3.21 7.47
N LEU A 95 6.66 -3.46 6.94
CA LEU A 95 7.34 -4.76 6.98
C LEU A 95 6.42 -5.93 6.57
N HIS A 96 5.70 -5.74 5.45
CA HIS A 96 4.69 -6.69 4.95
C HIS A 96 3.57 -6.99 5.97
N GLY A 97 3.21 -6.00 6.80
CA GLY A 97 2.15 -6.10 7.81
C GLY A 97 2.60 -6.58 9.19
N LEU A 98 3.89 -6.83 9.39
CA LEU A 98 4.44 -7.17 10.72
C LEU A 98 4.25 -6.02 11.72
N GLU A 99 4.35 -4.78 11.23
CA GLU A 99 4.13 -3.56 12.00
C GLU A 99 2.99 -2.75 11.40
N ILE A 100 2.11 -2.23 12.27
CA ILE A 100 0.99 -1.39 11.83
C ILE A 100 1.03 -0.08 12.61
N TYR A 101 1.09 1.03 11.88
CA TYR A 101 0.92 2.38 12.38
C TYR A 101 -0.52 2.85 12.13
N ILE A 102 -1.23 3.24 13.18
CA ILE A 102 -2.59 3.81 13.12
C ILE A 102 -2.55 5.23 13.69
N GLY A 103 -2.06 6.18 12.90
CA GLY A 103 -1.95 7.59 13.31
C GLY A 103 -1.09 7.78 14.57
N ASN A 104 -1.20 8.96 15.19
CA ASN A 104 -0.24 9.44 16.19
C ASN A 104 0.05 8.55 17.43
N GLU A 105 -0.69 7.48 17.72
CA GLU A 105 -0.58 6.86 19.05
C GLU A 105 -0.48 5.33 19.12
N LYS A 106 -0.68 4.58 18.02
CA LYS A 106 -0.68 3.10 18.11
C LYS A 106 0.18 2.45 17.03
N LYS A 107 1.34 1.95 17.46
CA LYS A 107 2.10 0.89 16.77
C LYS A 107 1.60 -0.46 17.29
N LEU A 108 1.04 -1.27 16.41
CA LEU A 108 0.75 -2.67 16.70
C LEU A 108 1.91 -3.50 16.14
N HIS A 109 2.61 -4.19 17.03
CA HIS A 109 3.53 -5.25 16.62
C HIS A 109 2.76 -6.56 16.71
N THR A 110 2.76 -7.35 15.64
CA THR A 110 2.28 -8.74 15.73
C THR A 110 3.35 -9.57 16.43
N PRO A 111 3.09 -10.11 17.64
CA PRO A 111 4.09 -10.93 18.32
C PRO A 111 4.26 -12.23 17.53
N LYS A 112 5.45 -12.48 16.99
CA LYS A 112 5.80 -13.82 16.50
C LYS A 112 6.08 -14.69 17.71
N SER A 113 5.42 -15.85 17.83
CA SER A 113 5.82 -16.80 18.86
C SER A 113 7.20 -17.36 18.48
N PHE A 114 8.17 -17.27 19.40
CA PHE A 114 9.52 -17.80 19.17
C PHE A 114 9.51 -19.30 18.83
N LEU A 115 8.50 -20.02 19.34
CA LEU A 115 8.30 -21.44 19.12
C LEU A 115 7.96 -21.77 17.66
N GLU A 116 7.13 -20.95 17.00
CA GLU A 116 6.80 -21.13 15.58
C GLU A 116 8.01 -20.89 14.68
N ILE A 117 8.82 -19.86 14.96
CA ILE A 117 10.03 -19.57 14.18
C ILE A 117 11.04 -20.72 14.28
N SER A 118 11.25 -21.27 15.50
CA SER A 118 12.16 -22.40 15.71
C SER A 118 11.72 -23.64 14.93
N ASN A 119 10.42 -23.92 14.87
CA ASN A 119 9.87 -25.03 14.11
C ASN A 119 10.02 -24.83 12.59
N ILE A 120 9.75 -23.63 12.08
CA ILE A 120 9.96 -23.29 10.66
C ILE A 120 11.44 -23.47 10.29
N TYR A 121 12.36 -22.97 11.13
CA TYR A 121 13.80 -23.12 10.90
C TYR A 121 14.22 -24.59 10.82
N LYS A 122 13.72 -25.45 11.72
CA LYS A 122 14.00 -26.90 11.69
C LYS A 122 13.50 -27.57 10.41
N ILE A 123 12.32 -27.17 9.93
CA ILE A 123 11.73 -27.71 8.69
C ILE A 123 12.57 -27.28 7.48
N LEU A 124 12.91 -25.99 7.39
CA LEU A 124 13.77 -25.46 6.32
C LEU A 124 15.15 -26.10 6.32
N ALA A 125 15.78 -26.21 7.50
CA ALA A 125 17.08 -26.85 7.63
C ALA A 125 17.05 -28.29 7.12
N ARG A 126 16.00 -29.07 7.43
CA ARG A 126 15.82 -30.43 6.91
C ARG A 126 15.58 -30.48 5.40
N ALA A 127 14.75 -29.59 4.88
CA ALA A 127 14.42 -29.53 3.45
C ALA A 127 15.63 -29.10 2.59
N CYS A 128 16.56 -28.34 3.17
CA CYS A 128 17.78 -27.87 2.52
C CYS A 128 19.00 -28.78 2.76
N ILE A 129 18.85 -29.91 3.47
CA ILE A 129 19.92 -30.93 3.48
C ILE A 129 20.10 -31.44 2.05
N ALA A 130 21.36 -31.51 1.60
CA ALA A 130 21.69 -32.04 0.29
C ALA A 130 21.03 -33.42 0.10
N TYR A 131 20.27 -33.56 -0.97
CA TYR A 131 19.71 -34.85 -1.36
C TYR A 131 20.89 -35.81 -1.65
N PRO A 132 20.82 -37.09 -1.22
CA PRO A 132 21.89 -38.05 -1.47
C PRO A 132 22.21 -38.22 -2.96
#